data_AF-A0A5B2YJV7-F1
#
_entry.id   AF-A0A5B2YJV7-F1
#
_cell.length_a   1.000
_cell.length_b   1.000
_cell.length_c   1.000
_cell.angle_alpha   90.00
_cell.angle_beta   90.00
_cell.angle_gamma   90.00
#
_symmetry.space_group_name_H-M   'P 1'
#
loop_
_entity.id
_entity.type
_entity.pdbx_description
1 polymer ?
#
loop_
_entity_poly.entity_id
_entity_poly.type
_entity_poly.pdbx_seq_one_letter_code
_entity_poly.pdbx_strand_id
1 'polypeptide(L)'
;IIMITHDMHLLSEYSSRTVVLSKGQVVADTTPVLILNDKKICEIASLRQTSLFEMAEYLGISEPHKLVQLFINHDRKVRRQ
;
A
#
# COMPACT_ATOMS: atom_id res chain seq x y z
N ILE A 1 13.36 9.48 9.17
CA ILE A 1 13.30 8.07 9.65
C ILE A 1 13.26 7.19 8.41
N ILE A 2 14.06 6.13 8.37
CA ILE A 2 14.00 5.12 7.32
C ILE A 2 13.57 3.82 7.99
N MET A 3 12.54 3.17 7.45
CA MET A 3 12.02 1.90 7.94
C MET A 3 12.09 0.88 6.80
N ILE A 4 12.60 -0.31 7.10
CA ILE A 4 12.65 -1.44 6.18
C ILE A 4 11.68 -2.48 6.71
N THR A 5 10.64 -2.81 5.94
CA THR A 5 9.61 -3.76 6.35
C THR A 5 8.98 -4.45 5.15
N HIS A 6 8.48 -5.67 5.37
CA HIS A 6 7.58 -6.39 4.46
C HIS A 6 6.12 -6.34 4.93
N ASP A 7 5.82 -5.62 6.00
CA ASP A 7 4.47 -5.43 6.49
C ASP A 7 3.81 -4.22 5.78
N MET A 8 2.72 -4.50 5.06
CA MET A 8 2.00 -3.53 4.26
C MET A 8 1.17 -2.53 5.08
N HIS A 9 0.77 -2.92 6.29
CA HIS A 9 0.08 -2.02 7.22
C HIS A 9 1.04 -0.96 7.73
N LEU A 10 2.23 -1.38 8.20
CA LEU A 10 3.29 -0.47 8.63
C LEU A 10 3.73 0.49 7.51
N LEU A 11 3.85 -0.03 6.29
CA LEU A 11 4.20 0.75 5.11
C LEU A 11 3.14 1.83 4.82
N SER A 12 1.86 1.48 4.84
CA SER A 12 0.76 2.42 4.64
C SER A 12 0.61 3.42 5.80
N GLU A 13 0.91 3.02 7.02
CA GLU A 13 0.71 3.83 8.21
C GLU A 13 1.82 4.88 8.38
N TYR A 14 3.08 4.47 8.28
CA TYR A 14 4.23 5.29 8.71
C TYR A 14 5.00 5.96 7.58
N SER A 15 4.78 5.56 6.32
CA SER A 15 5.56 6.11 5.20
C SER A 15 4.75 7.04 4.29
N SER A 16 5.42 8.08 3.80
CA SER A 16 4.92 9.01 2.77
C SER A 16 5.50 8.68 1.39
N ARG A 17 6.64 7.99 1.37
CA ARG A 17 7.36 7.50 0.20
C ARG A 17 7.88 6.10 0.52
N THR A 18 7.91 5.25 -0.49
CA THR A 18 8.32 3.86 -0.41
C THR A 18 9.19 3.53 -1.61
N VAL A 19 10.33 2.91 -1.34
CA VAL A 19 11.21 2.35 -2.36
C VAL A 19 11.09 0.83 -2.28
N VAL A 20 10.74 0.20 -3.40
CA VAL A 20 10.58 -1.25 -3.49
C VAL A 20 11.84 -1.83 -4.13
N LEU A 21 12.45 -2.77 -3.43
CA LEU A 21 13.63 -3.50 -3.88
C LEU A 21 13.24 -4.93 -4.23
N SER A 22 13.62 -5.39 -5.41
CA SER A 22 13.51 -6.80 -5.80
C SER A 22 14.74 -7.21 -6.60
N LYS A 23 15.31 -8.38 -6.27
CA LYS A 23 16.51 -8.94 -6.92
C LYS A 23 17.68 -7.96 -7.06
N GLY A 24 17.92 -7.15 -6.03
CA GLY A 24 19.02 -6.18 -6.00
C GLY A 24 18.79 -4.91 -6.84
N GLN A 25 17.57 -4.70 -7.35
CA GLN A 25 17.19 -3.51 -8.13
C GLN A 25 16.05 -2.75 -7.46
N VAL A 26 16.02 -1.43 -7.66
CA VAL A 26 14.86 -0.61 -7.33
C VAL A 26 13.82 -0.80 -8.43
N VAL A 27 12.69 -1.40 -8.07
CA VAL A 27 11.58 -1.67 -8.99
C VAL A 27 10.47 -0.63 -8.89
N ALA A 28 10.41 0.12 -7.78
CA ALA A 28 9.48 1.24 -7.63
C ALA A 28 10.02 2.26 -6.63
N ASP A 29 9.65 3.53 -6.82
CA ASP A 29 9.93 4.64 -5.92
C ASP A 29 8.76 5.62 -5.95
N THR A 30 7.78 5.42 -5.08
CA THR A 30 6.51 6.15 -5.11
C THR A 30 5.81 6.11 -3.75
N THR A 31 4.52 6.46 -3.70
CA THR A 31 3.73 6.39 -2.46
C THR A 31 3.30 4.96 -2.13
N PRO A 32 3.06 4.65 -0.84
CA PRO A 32 2.52 3.36 -0.40
C PRO A 32 1.29 2.92 -1.17
N VAL A 33 0.36 3.86 -1.38
CA VAL A 33 -0.91 3.59 -2.04
C VAL A 33 -0.70 3.21 -3.51
N LEU A 34 0.22 3.86 -4.22
CA LEU A 34 0.49 3.48 -5.61
C LEU A 34 1.14 2.10 -5.73
N ILE A 35 2.02 1.74 -4.79
CA ILE A 35 2.62 0.39 -4.75
C ILE A 35 1.58 -0.69 -4.49
N LEU A 36 0.72 -0.49 -3.49
CA LEU A 36 -0.29 -1.48 -3.09
C LEU A 36 -1.40 -1.67 -4.14
N ASN A 37 -1.62 -0.66 -5.00
CA ASN A 37 -2.57 -0.75 -6.10
C ASN A 37 -1.95 -1.32 -7.38
N ASP A 38 -0.63 -1.44 -7.46
CA ASP A 38 0.05 -2.02 -8.63
C ASP A 38 0.30 -3.51 -8.41
N LYS A 39 -0.57 -4.34 -9.01
CA LYS A 39 -0.47 -5.81 -8.95
C LYS A 39 0.91 -6.32 -9.37
N LYS A 40 1.56 -5.71 -10.37
CA LYS A 40 2.87 -6.17 -10.85
C LYS A 40 3.95 -5.88 -9.83
N ILE A 41 3.96 -4.68 -9.23
CA ILE A 41 4.92 -4.36 -8.17
C ILE A 41 4.70 -5.29 -6.97
N CYS A 42 3.44 -5.50 -6.58
CA CYS A 42 3.10 -6.43 -5.50
C CYS A 42 3.62 -7.84 -5.78
N GLU A 43 3.38 -8.38 -6.97
CA GLU A 43 3.89 -9.72 -7.34
C GLU A 43 5.42 -9.79 -7.35
N ILE A 44 6.10 -8.83 -7.98
CA ILE A 44 7.57 -8.83 -8.13
C ILE A 44 8.28 -8.68 -6.78
N ALA A 45 7.66 -7.99 -5.83
CA ALA A 45 8.20 -7.75 -4.49
C ALA A 45 7.59 -8.67 -3.42
N SER A 46 6.81 -9.67 -3.83
CA SER A 46 6.12 -10.62 -2.92
C SER A 46 5.26 -9.93 -1.85
N LEU A 47 4.67 -8.78 -2.21
CA LEU A 47 3.74 -8.04 -1.36
C LEU A 47 2.33 -8.56 -1.60
N ARG A 48 1.56 -8.75 -0.53
CA ARG A 48 0.14 -9.09 -0.67
C ARG A 48 -0.68 -7.84 -0.88
N GLN A 49 -1.67 -7.92 -1.77
CA GLN A 49 -2.77 -6.96 -1.75
C GLN A 49 -3.50 -7.07 -0.42
N THR A 50 -4.02 -5.94 0.06
CA THR A 50 -4.76 -5.92 1.33
C THR A 50 -6.15 -6.49 1.12
N SER A 51 -6.71 -7.15 2.15
CA SER A 51 -8.10 -7.66 2.10
C SER A 51 -9.13 -6.55 1.81
N LEU A 52 -8.80 -5.30 2.14
CA LEU A 52 -9.63 -4.13 1.81
C LEU A 52 -9.66 -3.85 0.30
N PHE A 53 -8.52 -4.01 -0.38
CA PHE A 53 -8.45 -3.88 -1.83
C PHE A 53 -9.22 -5.01 -2.52
N GLU A 54 -9.03 -6.25 -2.07
CA GLU A 54 -9.78 -7.41 -2.58
C GLU A 54 -11.30 -7.25 -2.36
N MET A 55 -11.70 -6.73 -1.20
CA MET A 55 -13.10 -6.43 -0.90
C MET A 55 -13.66 -5.34 -1.83
N ALA A 56 -12.87 -4.30 -2.13
CA ALA A 56 -13.27 -3.24 -3.04
C ALA A 56 -13.47 -3.75 -4.47
N GLU A 57 -12.59 -4.66 -4.94
CA GLU A 57 -12.76 -5.36 -6.21
C GLU A 57 -14.00 -6.25 -6.18
N TYR A 58 -14.20 -7.03 -5.11
CA TYR A 58 -15.36 -7.92 -4.95
C TYR A 58 -16.70 -7.16 -4.97
N LEU A 59 -16.74 -5.96 -4.39
CA LEU A 59 -17.93 -5.09 -4.36
C LEU A 59 -18.15 -4.30 -5.66
N GLY A 60 -17.26 -4.42 -6.65
CA GLY A 60 -17.37 -3.71 -7.92
C GLY A 60 -17.15 -2.20 -7.81
N ILE A 61 -16.37 -1.75 -6.82
CA ILE A 61 -16.05 -0.32 -6.67
C ILE A 61 -15.17 0.09 -7.86
N SER A 62 -15.60 1.11 -8.61
CA SER A 62 -14.93 1.58 -9.82
C SER A 62 -13.51 2.11 -9.58
N GLU A 63 -13.23 2.57 -8.35
CA GLU A 63 -11.92 3.08 -7.94
C GLU A 63 -11.47 2.49 -6.58
N PRO A 64 -11.05 1.21 -6.55
CA PRO A 64 -10.65 0.50 -5.33
C PRO A 64 -9.56 1.24 -4.53
N HIS A 65 -8.63 1.86 -5.25
CA HIS A 65 -7.53 2.65 -4.70
C HIS A 65 -8.02 3.83 -3.84
N LYS A 66 -9.15 4.46 -4.21
CA LYS A 66 -9.72 5.57 -3.43
C LYS A 66 -10.28 5.08 -2.10
N LEU A 67 -10.89 3.90 -2.07
CA LEU A 67 -11.38 3.30 -0.82
C LEU A 67 -10.20 2.99 0.11
N VAL A 68 -9.13 2.39 -0.40
CA VAL A 68 -7.91 2.10 0.38
C VAL A 68 -7.30 3.40 0.92
N GLN A 69 -7.19 4.43 0.08
CA GLN A 69 -6.67 5.73 0.48
C GLN A 69 -7.54 6.41 1.55
N LEU A 70 -8.87 6.35 1.40
CA LEU A 70 -9.83 6.87 2.38
C LEU A 70 -9.69 6.17 3.73
N PHE A 71 -9.55 4.84 3.72
CA PHE A 71 -9.35 4.06 4.93
C PHE A 71 -8.05 4.43 5.64
N ILE A 72 -6.91 4.47 4.93
CA ILE A 72 -5.61 4.86 5.50
C ILE A 72 -5.68 6.27 6.11
N ASN A 73 -6.35 7.20 5.41
CA ASN A 73 -6.51 8.56 5.89
C ASN A 73 -7.41 8.65 7.13
N HIS A 74 -8.46 7.82 7.20
CA HIS A 74 -9.36 7.75 8.34
C HIS A 74 -8.65 7.14 9.57
N ASP A 75 -7.99 5.99 9.42
CA ASP A 75 -7.27 5.32 10.50
C ASP A 75 -6.18 6.22 11.10
N ARG A 76 -5.41 6.93 10.26
CA ARG A 76 -4.43 7.94 10.72
C ARG A 76 -5.05 9.10 11.50
N LYS A 77 -6.29 9.51 11.19
CA LYS A 77 -6.98 10.59 11.91
C LYS A 77 -7.50 10.13 13.27
N VAL A 78 -8.13 8.95 13.32
CA VAL A 78 -8.69 8.39 14.55
C VAL A 78 -7.61 8.16 15.61
N ARG A 79 -6.41 7.70 15.21
CA ARG A 79 -5.29 7.44 16.15
C ARG A 79 -4.58 8.70 16.68
N ARG A 80 -4.81 9.86 16.06
CA ARG A 80 -4.25 11.15 16.51
C ARG A 80 -5.15 11.87 17.52
N GLN A 81 -6.33 11.31 17.80
CA GLN A 81 -7.25 11.73 18.86
C GLN A 81 -7.09 10.83 20.07
#